data_AF-A0A1F6EZV5-F1
#
_entry.id   AF-A0A1F6EZV5-F1
#
_cell.length_a   1.000
_cell.length_b   1.000
_cell.length_c   1.000
_cell.angle_alpha   90.00
_cell.angle_beta   90.00
_cell.angle_gamma   90.00
#
_symmetry.space_group_name_H-M   'P 1'
#
loop_
_entity.id
_entity.type
_entity.pdbx_description
1 polymer ?
#
loop_
_entity_poly.entity_id
_entity_poly.type
_entity_poly.pdbx_seq_one_letter_code
_entity_poly.pdbx_strand_id
1 'polypeptide(L)' 'MVSLLRLVFSVFVLFLALSFFGVSIQAVVNSPAGQENLAYLSNLLSQAWQYFANVLFDVCKMLPIFCAKF' A
#
# COMPACT_ATOMS: atom_id res chain seq x y z
N MET A 1 -19.48 3.38 4.37
CA MET A 1 -19.09 1.99 4.70
C MET A 1 -19.02 1.04 3.48
N VAL A 2 -19.80 1.25 2.42
CA VAL A 2 -19.83 0.37 1.23
C VAL A 2 -18.52 0.38 0.40
N SER A 3 -17.76 1.47 0.39
CA SER A 3 -16.59 1.60 -0.52
C SER A 3 -15.43 0.65 -0.22
N LEU A 4 -15.13 0.39 1.05
CA LEU A 4 -13.99 -0.46 1.43
C LEU A 4 -14.28 -1.93 1.18
N LEU A 5 -15.47 -2.41 1.56
CA LEU A 5 -15.89 -3.78 1.33
C LEU A 5 -15.95 -4.10 -0.17
N ARG A 6 -16.46 -3.15 -0.98
CA ARG A 6 -16.52 -3.29 -2.44
C ARG A 6 -15.13 -3.31 -3.06
N LEU A 7 -14.18 -2.53 -2.54
CA LEU A 7 -12.79 -2.54 -3.00
C LEU A 7 -12.11 -3.87 -2.68
N VAL A 8 -12.23 -4.37 -1.45
CA VAL A 8 -11.67 -5.67 -1.04
C VAL A 8 -12.26 -6.81 -1.88
N PHE A 9 -13.58 -6.80 -2.09
CA PHE A 9 -14.25 -7.79 -2.94
C PHE A 9 -13.76 -7.71 -4.39
N SER A 10 -13.62 -6.51 -4.97
CA SER A 10 -13.10 -6.32 -6.32
C SER A 10 -11.65 -6.81 -6.47
N VAL A 11 -10.80 -6.55 -5.48
CA VAL A 11 -9.41 -7.04 -5.47
C VAL A 11 -9.38 -8.57 -5.41
N PHE A 12 -10.24 -9.18 -4.60
CA PHE A 12 -10.35 -10.64 -4.50
C PHE A 12 -10.82 -11.28 -5.81
N VAL A 13 -11.86 -10.72 -6.44
CA VAL A 13 -12.36 -11.19 -7.74
C VAL A 13 -11.31 -11.03 -8.84
N LEU A 14 -10.56 -9.92 -8.83
CA LEU A 14 -9.45 -9.70 -9.75
C LEU A 14 -8.37 -10.79 -9.57
N PHE A 15 -7.99 -11.09 -8.33
CA PHE A 15 -7.00 -12.13 -8.02
C PHE A 15 -7.43 -13.51 -8.52
N LEU A 16 -8.71 -13.87 -8.31
CA LEU A 16 -9.29 -15.12 -8.81
C LEU A 16 -9.31 -15.17 -10.35
N ALA A 17 -9.67 -14.07 -11.00
CA ALA A 17 -9.66 -13.96 -12.46
C ALA A 17 -8.25 -14.15 -13.02
N LEU A 18 -7.24 -13.46 -12.47
CA LEU A 18 -5.83 -13.63 -12.88
C LEU A 18 -5.37 -15.09 -12.69
N SER A 19 -5.76 -15.72 -11.59
CA SER A 19 -5.46 -17.13 -11.33
C SER A 19 -6.13 -18.07 -12.34
N PHE A 20 -7.37 -17.80 -12.77
CA PHE A 20 -8.09 -18.59 -13.78
C PHE A 20 -7.44 -18.47 -15.16
N PHE A 21 -6.97 -17.27 -15.54
CA PHE A 21 -6.25 -17.05 -16.79
C PHE A 21 -4.81 -17.59 -16.77
N GLY A 22 -4.36 -18.23 -15.68
CA GLY A 22 -2.99 -18.72 -15.52
C GLY A 22 -1.95 -17.59 -15.47
N VAL A 23 -2.40 -16.34 -15.27
CA VAL A 23 -1.53 -15.18 -15.16
C VAL A 23 -0.92 -15.20 -13.78
N SER A 24 0.33 -15.67 -13.73
CA SER A 24 1.15 -15.60 -12.54
C SER A 24 1.33 -14.14 -12.10
N ILE A 25 1.02 -13.84 -10.84
CA ILE A 25 1.33 -12.53 -10.23
C ILE A 25 2.83 -12.24 -10.35
N GLN A 26 3.70 -13.24 -10.26
CA GLN A 26 5.12 -13.07 -10.53
C GLN A 26 5.40 -12.66 -11.97
N ALA A 27 4.68 -13.19 -12.96
CA ALA A 27 4.83 -12.76 -14.35
C ALA A 27 4.40 -11.30 -14.55
N VAL A 28 3.36 -10.86 -13.84
CA VAL A 28 2.93 -9.45 -13.84
C VAL A 28 3.98 -8.56 -13.18
N VAL A 29 4.47 -8.95 -12.00
CA VAL A 29 5.51 -8.23 -11.25
C VAL A 29 6.82 -8.15 -12.04
N ASN A 30 7.19 -9.22 -12.75
CA ASN A 30 8.41 -9.29 -13.56
C ASN A 30 8.24 -8.70 -14.96
N SER A 31 7.03 -8.25 -15.34
CA SER A 31 6.83 -7.56 -16.61
C SER A 31 7.46 -6.16 -16.55
N PRO A 32 7.94 -5.61 -17.69
CA PRO A 32 8.50 -4.26 -17.73
C PRO A 32 7.53 -3.20 -17.17
N ALA A 33 6.26 -3.26 -17.58
CA ALA A 33 5.21 -2.38 -17.08
C ALA A 33 4.90 -2.61 -15.59
N GLY A 34 5.02 -3.85 -15.10
CA GLY A 34 4.83 -4.17 -13.70
C GLY A 34 5.91 -3.59 -12.81
N GLN A 35 7.18 -3.73 -13.21
CA GLN A 35 8.30 -3.18 -12.44
C GLN A 35 8.27 -1.65 -12.39
N GLU A 36 7.95 -0.98 -13.50
CA GLU A 36 7.81 0.48 -13.53
C GLU A 36 6.69 0.99 -12.62
N ASN A 37 5.51 0.35 -12.67
CA ASN A 37 4.38 0.74 -11.82
C ASN A 37 4.60 0.41 -10.34
N LEU A 38 5.22 -0.73 -10.03
CA LEU A 38 5.52 -1.12 -8.65
C LEU A 38 6.61 -0.24 -8.04
N ALA A 39 7.61 0.15 -8.82
CA ALA A 39 8.64 1.11 -8.39
C ALA A 39 8.04 2.49 -8.13
N TYR A 40 7.12 2.94 -8.99
CA TYR A 40 6.39 4.19 -8.75
C TYR A 40 5.50 4.10 -7.49
N LEU A 41 4.76 3.01 -7.32
CA LEU A 41 3.91 2.80 -6.15
C LEU A 41 4.72 2.73 -4.85
N SER A 42 5.86 2.05 -4.85
CA SER A 42 6.73 1.93 -3.67
C SER A 42 7.36 3.27 -3.31
N ASN A 43 7.74 4.08 -4.30
CA ASN A 43 8.22 5.45 -4.08
C ASN A 43 7.15 6.35 -3.46
N LEU A 44 5.90 6.29 -3.94
CA LEU A 44 4.79 7.02 -3.34
C LEU A 44 4.50 6.55 -1.91
N LEU A 45 4.54 5.23 -1.67
CA LEU A 45 4.30 4.65 -0.36
C LEU A 45 5.39 5.05 0.64
N SER A 46 6.65 5.07 0.22
CA SER A 46 7.79 5.54 1.02
C SER A 46 7.64 7.02 1.38
N GLN A 47 7.26 7.87 0.43
CA GLN A 47 7.00 9.29 0.68
C GLN A 47 5.82 9.50 1.64
N ALA A 48 4.73 8.77 1.45
CA ALA A 48 3.57 8.83 2.34
C ALA A 48 3.92 8.36 3.76
N TRP A 49 4.75 7.31 3.88
CA TRP A 49 5.23 6.81 5.17
C TRP A 49 6.13 7.82 5.87
N GLN A 50 7.07 8.44 5.15
CA GLN A 50 7.92 9.49 5.71
C GLN A 50 7.09 10.70 6.17
N TYR A 51 6.10 11.11 5.38
CA TYR A 51 5.18 12.17 5.76
C TYR A 51 4.42 11.81 7.04
N PHE A 52 3.88 10.59 7.12
CA PHE A 52 3.18 10.11 8.30
C PHE A 52 4.08 10.04 9.54
N ALA A 53 5.31 9.55 9.38
CA ALA A 53 6.29 9.48 10.46
C ALA A 53 6.68 10.87 10.98
N ASN A 54 6.85 11.85 10.09
CA ASN A 54 7.15 13.22 10.46
C ASN A 54 5.96 13.88 11.19
N VAL A 55 4.74 13.71 10.68
CA VAL A 55 3.53 14.21 11.35
C VAL A 55 3.38 13.57 12.73
N LEU A 56 3.61 12.25 12.85
CA LEU A 56 3.57 11.55 14.12
C LEU A 56 4.63 12.08 15.10
N PHE A 57 5.85 12.34 14.61
CA PHE A 57 6.93 12.91 15.40
C PHE A 57 6.64 14.35 15.87
N ASP A 58 6.07 15.19 15.00
CA ASP A 58 5.68 16.56 15.34
C ASP A 58 4.53 16.58 16.36
N VAL A 59 3.55 15.68 16.22
CA VAL A 59 2.49 15.48 17.22
C VAL A 59 3.07 15.02 18.56
N CYS A 60 4.05 14.11 18.54
CA CYS A 60 4.75 13.64 19.73
C CYS A 60 5.49 14.77 20.47
N LYS A 61 6.06 15.74 19.75
CA LYS A 61 6.68 16.93 20.36
C LYS A 61 5.68 17.85 21.06
N MET A 62 4.47 17.96 20.53
CA MET A 62 3.41 18.80 21.13
C MET A 62 2.74 18.17 22.35
N LEU A 63 2.69 16.83 22.45
CA LEU A 63 2.06 16.09 23.55
C LEU A 63 2.98 14.95 24.03
N PRO A 64 3.94 15.22 24.94
CA PRO A 64 4.98 14.26 25.34
C PRO A 64 4.45 13.02 26.09
N ILE A 65 3.20 13.05 26.58
CA ILE A 65 2.56 11.94 27.29
C ILE A 65 2.33 10.72 26.37
N PHE A 66 2.18 10.91 25.05
CA PHE A 66 1.93 9.81 24.11
C PHE A 66 3.22 9.14 23.59
N CYS A 67 4.38 9.78 23.73
CA CYS A 67 5.65 9.27 23.19
C CYS A 67 6.49 8.42 24.17
N ALA A 68 6.14 8.38 25.46
CA ALA A 68 6.94 7.70 26.48
C ALA A 68 6.79 6.16 26.52
N LYS A 69 6.17 5.53 25.51
CA LYS A 69 5.82 4.09 25.58
C LYS A 69 6.03 3.30 24.28
N PHE A 70 6.89 3.77 23.39
CA PHE A 70 7.45 3.01 22.27
C PHE A 70 8.97 3.05 22.31
#